data_AF-A7GND1-F1
#
_entry.id   AF-A7GND1-F1
#
_cell.length_a   1.000
_cell.length_b   1.000
_cell.length_c   1.000
_cell.angle_alpha   90.00
_cell.angle_beta   90.00
_cell.angle_gamma   90.00
#
_symmetry.space_group_name_H-M   'P 1'
#
loop_
_entity.id
_entity.type
_entity.pdbx_description
1 polymer ?
#
loop_
_entity_poly.entity_id
_entity_poly.type
_entity_poly.pdbx_seq_one_letter_code
_entity_poly.pdbx_strand_id
1 'polypeptide(L)'
;MQEVGEMTKNFISISLVEEPININSRYTFSLPLYTIGILCMELLNKGDLQLNHKEELEIIKEKTSNRGYVKHLMEYVKQKRGRTCKEWMHYFAEKTKITNDIFKSIVKEMKEEGTVRYHMKKSVMNVFSQTKIEYVTGTNSFVEHMKQDSLMEREDKLELMLLLCEYGGAERATLQRDKVYRFIQQMQEGILEGAQRKVLFV
;
A
#
# COMPACT_ATOMS: atom_id res chain seq x y z
N MET A 1 -7.26 0.45 -19.84
CA MET A 1 -7.86 0.07 -18.54
C MET A 1 -6.68 -0.14 -17.60
N GLN A 2 -6.47 0.71 -16.59
CA GLN A 2 -5.29 0.65 -15.72
C GLN A 2 -5.17 -0.73 -15.05
N GLU A 3 -3.98 -1.30 -14.91
CA GLU A 3 -3.81 -2.58 -14.21
C GLU A 3 -3.84 -2.39 -12.68
N VAL A 4 -4.32 -3.38 -11.93
CA VAL A 4 -4.27 -3.34 -10.46
C VAL A 4 -2.81 -3.43 -10.00
N GLY A 5 -2.40 -2.46 -9.20
CA GLY A 5 -1.09 -2.31 -8.60
C GLY A 5 -0.38 -1.02 -9.01
N GLU A 6 -0.89 -0.26 -9.98
CA GLU A 6 -0.24 0.96 -10.44
C GLU A 6 -0.32 2.08 -9.40
N MET A 7 -1.51 2.31 -8.82
CA MET A 7 -1.69 3.28 -7.74
C MET A 7 -0.86 2.89 -6.51
N THR A 8 -0.81 1.59 -6.22
CA THR A 8 -0.01 1.05 -5.13
C THR A 8 1.50 1.31 -5.34
N LYS A 9 2.03 1.05 -6.54
CA LYS A 9 3.43 1.31 -6.88
C LYS A 9 3.76 2.81 -6.91
N ASN A 10 2.83 3.65 -7.36
CA ASN A 10 2.95 5.11 -7.33
C ASN A 10 3.12 5.62 -5.91
N PHE A 11 2.30 5.15 -4.97
CA PHE A 11 2.41 5.47 -3.56
C PHE A 11 3.76 5.04 -2.95
N ILE A 12 4.20 3.81 -3.22
CA ILE A 12 5.51 3.32 -2.77
C ILE A 12 6.65 4.17 -3.35
N SER A 13 6.55 4.52 -4.64
CA SER A 13 7.58 5.32 -5.33
C SER A 13 7.77 6.69 -4.67
N ILE A 14 6.67 7.39 -4.36
CA ILE A 14 6.73 8.68 -3.64
C ILE A 14 7.35 8.51 -2.27
N SER A 15 6.90 7.52 -1.51
CA SER A 15 7.42 7.26 -0.16
C SER A 15 8.94 6.98 -0.18
N LEU A 16 9.46 6.38 -1.26
CA LEU A 16 10.88 6.09 -1.45
C LEU A 16 11.70 7.28 -1.98
N VAL A 17 11.05 8.32 -2.52
CA VAL A 17 11.73 9.57 -2.93
C VAL A 17 12.07 10.41 -1.71
N GLU A 18 11.15 10.45 -0.73
CA GLU A 18 11.36 11.15 0.55
C GLU A 18 12.51 10.52 1.34
N GLU A 19 12.48 9.20 1.52
CA GLU A 19 13.54 8.49 2.24
C GLU A 19 13.76 7.08 1.68
N PRO A 20 15.01 6.68 1.37
CA PRO A 20 15.32 5.30 1.07
C PRO A 20 14.95 4.36 2.21
N ILE A 21 14.24 3.29 1.90
CA ILE A 21 13.78 2.35 2.92
C ILE A 21 14.77 1.21 3.02
N ASN A 22 15.37 1.06 4.19
CA ASN A 22 16.09 -0.16 4.51
C ASN A 22 15.10 -1.35 4.50
N ILE A 23 15.50 -2.61 4.41
CA ILE A 23 14.69 -3.78 4.81
C ILE A 23 15.55 -4.71 5.68
N ASN A 24 15.57 -4.48 7.00
CA ASN A 24 15.85 -5.42 8.10
C ASN A 24 14.62 -6.28 8.56
N SER A 25 14.74 -7.06 9.64
CA SER A 25 13.68 -7.96 10.15
C SER A 25 12.57 -7.27 10.97
N ARG A 26 12.66 -5.96 11.25
CA ARG A 26 11.79 -5.18 12.13
C ARG A 26 11.20 -3.92 11.45
N TYR A 27 10.69 -4.03 10.23
CA TYR A 27 10.34 -2.85 9.40
C TYR A 27 9.44 -1.81 10.02
N THR A 28 9.73 -0.55 9.67
CA THR A 28 8.89 0.65 9.81
C THR A 28 7.47 0.30 9.40
N PHE A 29 6.61 0.25 10.40
CA PHE A 29 5.34 -0.46 10.34
C PHE A 29 4.32 0.15 9.37
N SER A 30 4.46 1.44 9.11
CA SER A 30 3.45 2.23 8.40
C SER A 30 3.42 1.93 6.90
N LEU A 31 4.55 1.93 6.18
CA LEU A 31 4.52 1.82 4.72
C LEU A 31 3.94 0.48 4.21
N PRO A 32 4.34 -0.69 4.74
CA PRO A 32 3.73 -1.95 4.33
C PRO A 32 2.22 -2.00 4.59
N LEU A 33 1.74 -1.38 5.66
CA LEU A 33 0.30 -1.33 5.95
C LEU A 33 -0.45 -0.38 5.02
N TYR A 34 0.08 0.83 4.80
CA TYR A 34 -0.49 1.73 3.81
C TYR A 34 -0.53 1.08 2.43
N THR A 35 0.49 0.30 2.07
CA THR A 35 0.51 -0.47 0.81
C THR A 35 -0.71 -1.40 0.70
N ILE A 36 -1.09 -2.11 1.77
CA ILE A 36 -2.30 -2.95 1.76
C ILE A 36 -3.56 -2.09 1.59
N GLY A 37 -3.70 -1.00 2.33
CA GLY A 37 -4.89 -0.15 2.24
C GLY A 37 -5.04 0.52 0.87
N ILE A 38 -3.95 1.01 0.27
CA ILE A 38 -3.94 1.54 -1.10
C ILE A 38 -4.29 0.44 -2.12
N LEU A 39 -3.80 -0.78 -1.94
CA LEU A 39 -4.18 -1.90 -2.81
C LEU A 39 -5.67 -2.25 -2.70
N CYS A 40 -6.24 -2.26 -1.50
CA CYS A 40 -7.68 -2.41 -1.29
C CYS A 40 -8.48 -1.29 -1.98
N MET A 41 -8.02 -0.05 -1.88
CA MET A 41 -8.62 1.09 -2.56
C MET A 41 -8.57 0.95 -4.07
N GLU A 42 -7.48 0.40 -4.61
CA GLU A 42 -7.34 0.13 -6.05
C GLU A 42 -8.35 -0.93 -6.51
N LEU A 43 -8.52 -1.99 -5.73
CA LEU A 43 -9.50 -3.05 -5.99
C LEU A 43 -10.95 -2.56 -5.87
N LEU A 44 -11.22 -1.64 -4.94
CA LEU A 44 -12.51 -0.93 -4.84
C LEU A 44 -12.77 -0.09 -6.09
N ASN A 45 -11.76 0.65 -6.57
CA ASN A 45 -11.85 1.46 -7.79
C ASN A 45 -12.06 0.60 -9.05
N LYS A 46 -11.51 -0.62 -9.09
CA LYS A 46 -11.76 -1.59 -10.17
C LYS A 46 -13.11 -2.29 -10.08
N GLY A 47 -13.79 -2.24 -8.94
CA GLY A 47 -15.02 -2.98 -8.69
C GLY A 47 -14.79 -4.48 -8.48
N ASP A 48 -13.58 -4.88 -8.10
CA ASP A 48 -13.29 -6.25 -7.64
C ASP A 48 -13.69 -6.40 -6.16
N LEU A 49 -13.58 -5.31 -5.40
CA LEU A 49 -14.14 -5.15 -4.06
C LEU A 49 -15.30 -4.13 -4.06
N GLN A 50 -16.20 -4.23 -3.09
CA GLN A 50 -17.13 -3.18 -2.68
C GLN A 50 -17.13 -3.00 -1.16
N LEU A 51 -17.69 -1.87 -0.73
CA LEU A 51 -18.10 -1.65 0.66
C LEU A 51 -19.59 -1.99 0.80
N ASN A 52 -19.92 -2.83 1.77
CA ASN A 52 -21.31 -3.15 2.09
C ASN A 52 -21.97 -2.06 2.96
N HIS A 53 -23.21 -2.28 3.39
CA HIS A 53 -23.96 -1.33 4.22
C HIS A 53 -23.34 -1.07 5.61
N LYS A 54 -22.41 -1.92 6.06
CA LYS A 54 -21.62 -1.78 7.28
C LYS A 54 -20.22 -1.24 7.02
N GLU A 55 -19.94 -0.81 5.79
CA GLU A 55 -18.61 -0.38 5.34
C GLU A 55 -17.55 -1.49 5.42
N GLU A 56 -17.98 -2.75 5.40
CA GLU A 56 -17.08 -3.90 5.35
C GLU A 56 -16.69 -4.21 3.90
N LEU A 57 -15.44 -4.65 3.70
CA LEU A 57 -14.94 -5.08 2.39
C LEU A 57 -15.58 -6.42 1.98
N GLU A 58 -16.17 -6.44 0.79
CA GLU A 58 -16.75 -7.62 0.15
C GLU A 58 -16.19 -7.82 -1.26
N ILE A 59 -16.00 -9.07 -1.67
CA ILE A 59 -15.56 -9.43 -3.02
C ILE A 59 -16.77 -9.50 -3.94
N ILE A 60 -16.79 -8.68 -5.02
CA ILE A 60 -17.86 -8.70 -6.03
C ILE A 60 -17.49 -9.63 -7.19
N LYS A 61 -16.23 -9.53 -7.63
CA LYS A 61 -15.71 -10.26 -8.79
C LYS A 61 -14.35 -10.83 -8.42
N GLU A 62 -14.23 -12.15 -8.53
CA GLU A 62 -12.92 -12.79 -8.62
C GLU A 62 -12.42 -12.63 -10.06
N LYS A 63 -12.16 -11.38 -10.48
CA LYS A 63 -11.27 -11.20 -11.62
C LYS A 63 -9.88 -11.56 -11.15
N THR A 64 -9.36 -12.66 -11.69
CA THR A 64 -7.99 -13.11 -11.49
C THR A 64 -7.04 -12.07 -12.04
N SER A 65 -6.64 -11.10 -11.21
CA SER A 65 -5.39 -10.39 -11.46
C SER A 65 -4.29 -11.45 -11.58
N ASN A 66 -3.44 -11.33 -12.61
CA ASN A 66 -2.32 -12.24 -12.79
C ASN A 66 -1.22 -12.03 -11.73
N ARG A 67 -1.33 -10.98 -10.90
CA ARG A 67 -0.33 -10.63 -9.90
C ARG A 67 -0.53 -11.41 -8.61
N GLY A 68 0.51 -12.11 -8.16
CA GLY A 68 0.45 -13.02 -7.01
C GLY A 68 0.05 -12.33 -5.69
N TYR A 69 0.50 -11.10 -5.47
CA TYR A 69 0.16 -10.35 -4.25
C TYR A 69 -1.31 -9.92 -4.18
N VAL A 70 -1.96 -9.69 -5.33
CA VAL A 70 -3.40 -9.40 -5.39
C VAL A 70 -4.18 -10.67 -5.03
N LYS A 71 -3.79 -11.82 -5.61
CA LYS A 71 -4.42 -13.11 -5.28
C LYS A 71 -4.32 -13.42 -3.79
N HIS A 72 -3.13 -13.28 -3.21
CA HIS A 72 -2.93 -13.47 -1.77
C HIS A 72 -3.82 -12.55 -0.93
N LEU A 73 -3.91 -11.25 -1.25
CA LEU A 73 -4.78 -10.32 -0.52
C LEU A 73 -6.26 -10.75 -0.61
N MET A 74 -6.73 -11.10 -1.80
CA MET A 74 -8.12 -11.53 -2.04
C MET A 74 -8.45 -12.82 -1.30
N GLU A 75 -7.53 -13.78 -1.22
CA GLU A 75 -7.69 -15.00 -0.42
C GLU A 75 -7.90 -14.69 1.06
N TYR A 76 -7.20 -13.71 1.62
CA TYR A 76 -7.42 -13.28 3.02
C TYR A 76 -8.80 -12.66 3.21
N VAL A 77 -9.21 -11.77 2.30
CA VAL A 77 -10.53 -11.13 2.37
C VAL A 77 -11.64 -12.18 2.27
N LYS A 78 -11.47 -13.19 1.40
CA LYS A 78 -12.44 -14.29 1.20
C LYS A 78 -12.64 -15.18 2.41
N GLN A 79 -11.57 -15.49 3.17
CA GLN A 79 -11.62 -16.48 4.26
C GLN A 79 -12.11 -15.92 5.59
N LYS A 80 -12.34 -14.61 5.71
CA LYS A 80 -12.66 -13.96 6.98
C LYS A 80 -14.07 -13.38 6.97
N ARG A 81 -14.63 -13.20 8.17
CA ARG A 81 -15.86 -12.43 8.36
C ARG A 81 -15.67 -11.02 7.79
N GLY A 82 -16.77 -10.42 7.34
CA GLY A 82 -16.82 -9.01 6.94
C GLY A 82 -16.10 -8.14 7.97
N ARG A 83 -15.24 -7.27 7.47
CA ARG A 83 -14.39 -6.36 8.26
C ARG A 83 -14.30 -5.02 7.55
N THR A 84 -14.38 -3.96 8.33
CA THR A 84 -14.11 -2.59 7.91
C THR A 84 -12.63 -2.42 7.53
N CYS A 85 -12.29 -1.35 6.81
CA CYS A 85 -10.90 -1.05 6.45
C CYS A 85 -10.01 -0.93 7.70
N LYS A 86 -10.53 -0.28 8.74
CA LYS A 86 -9.86 -0.13 10.04
C LYS A 86 -9.48 -1.48 10.66
N GLU A 87 -10.43 -2.40 10.71
CA GLU A 87 -10.19 -3.75 11.27
C GLU A 87 -9.25 -4.59 10.41
N TRP A 88 -9.27 -4.39 9.09
CA TRP A 88 -8.28 -5.01 8.21
C TRP A 88 -6.87 -4.49 8.50
N MET A 89 -6.70 -3.17 8.68
CA MET A 89 -5.40 -2.60 9.04
C MET A 89 -4.91 -3.14 10.38
N HIS A 90 -5.78 -3.29 11.40
CA HIS A 90 -5.44 -3.97 12.65
C HIS A 90 -4.99 -5.41 12.45
N TYR A 91 -5.70 -6.16 11.62
CA TYR A 91 -5.34 -7.55 11.34
C TYR A 91 -3.97 -7.65 10.66
N PHE A 92 -3.70 -6.84 9.63
CA PHE A 92 -2.42 -6.84 8.93
C PHE A 92 -1.28 -6.29 9.81
N ALA A 93 -1.60 -5.39 10.74
CA ALA A 93 -0.70 -4.93 11.78
C ALA A 93 -0.23 -6.10 12.66
N GLU A 94 -1.14 -6.98 13.09
CA GLU A 94 -0.80 -8.17 13.87
C GLU A 94 -0.11 -9.25 13.02
N LYS A 95 -0.49 -9.38 11.75
CA LYS A 95 0.02 -10.39 10.81
C LYS A 95 1.19 -9.87 9.96
N THR A 96 2.22 -9.34 10.61
CA THR A 96 3.36 -8.71 9.91
C THR A 96 4.05 -9.57 8.87
N LYS A 97 4.12 -10.90 9.06
CA LYS A 97 4.68 -11.79 8.05
C LYS A 97 3.93 -11.68 6.72
N ILE A 98 2.59 -11.75 6.78
CA ILE A 98 1.71 -11.65 5.62
C ILE A 98 1.85 -10.27 4.96
N THR A 99 1.77 -9.20 5.76
CA THR A 99 1.91 -7.82 5.30
C THR A 99 3.24 -7.60 4.59
N ASN A 100 4.33 -8.10 5.16
CA ASN A 100 5.66 -7.99 4.59
C ASN A 100 5.82 -8.81 3.32
N ASP A 101 5.22 -9.99 3.23
CA ASP A 101 5.29 -10.85 2.04
C ASP A 101 4.57 -10.19 0.86
N ILE A 102 3.40 -9.59 1.09
CA ILE A 102 2.68 -8.80 0.08
C ILE A 102 3.52 -7.61 -0.36
N PHE A 103 4.02 -6.79 0.59
CA PHE A 103 4.85 -5.63 0.27
C PHE A 103 6.10 -6.01 -0.52
N LYS A 104 6.86 -7.01 -0.08
CA LYS A 104 8.06 -7.49 -0.78
C LYS A 104 7.75 -8.01 -2.17
N SER A 105 6.60 -8.63 -2.38
CA SER A 105 6.18 -9.08 -3.71
C SER A 105 5.95 -7.91 -4.66
N ILE A 106 5.35 -6.82 -4.19
CA ILE A 106 5.13 -5.60 -4.99
C ILE A 106 6.47 -4.94 -5.31
N VAL A 107 7.32 -4.76 -4.31
CA VAL A 107 8.66 -4.15 -4.50
C VAL A 107 9.52 -5.01 -5.44
N LYS A 108 9.41 -6.33 -5.39
CA LYS A 108 10.11 -7.23 -6.33
C LYS A 108 9.68 -6.95 -7.78
N GLU A 109 8.39 -6.80 -8.02
CA GLU A 109 7.88 -6.41 -9.34
C GLU A 109 8.39 -5.03 -9.76
N MET A 110 8.35 -4.03 -8.86
CA MET A 110 8.91 -2.69 -9.14
C MET A 110 10.41 -2.75 -9.48
N LYS A 111 11.15 -3.69 -8.91
CA LYS A 111 12.56 -3.91 -9.25
C LYS A 111 12.71 -4.50 -10.66
N GLU A 112 11.87 -5.49 -11.00
CA GLU A 112 11.85 -6.09 -12.34
C GLU A 112 11.49 -5.05 -13.42
N GLU A 113 10.66 -4.06 -13.08
CA GLU A 113 10.31 -2.91 -13.92
C GLU A 113 11.38 -1.79 -13.95
N GLY A 114 12.39 -1.86 -13.08
CA GLY A 114 13.45 -0.85 -12.97
C GLY A 114 13.08 0.40 -12.18
N THR A 115 11.89 0.46 -11.56
CA THR A 115 11.44 1.59 -10.73
C THR A 115 12.20 1.71 -9.42
N VAL A 116 12.70 0.59 -8.88
CA VAL A 116 13.50 0.56 -7.64
C VAL A 116 14.77 -0.27 -7.78
N ARG A 117 15.80 0.03 -6.98
CA ARG A 117 17.05 -0.74 -6.87
C ARG A 117 17.23 -1.31 -5.47
N TYR A 118 17.89 -2.47 -5.40
CA TYR A 118 18.27 -3.11 -4.14
C TYR A 118 19.76 -2.95 -3.89
N HIS A 119 20.10 -2.39 -2.74
CA HIS A 119 21.46 -2.37 -2.19
C HIS A 119 21.53 -3.33 -1.02
N MET A 120 22.05 -4.53 -1.25
CA MET A 120 22.27 -5.50 -0.19
C MET A 120 23.57 -5.16 0.54
N LYS A 121 23.47 -4.78 1.82
CA LYS A 121 24.65 -4.60 2.68
C LYS A 121 24.76 -5.83 3.56
N LYS A 122 25.80 -6.66 3.32
CA LYS A 122 26.17 -7.75 4.23
C LYS A 122 27.08 -7.16 5.30
N SER A 123 26.68 -7.21 6.57
CA SER A 123 27.59 -6.91 7.68
C SER A 123 28.60 -8.05 7.83
N VAL A 124 29.87 -7.70 8.02
CA VAL A 124 30.99 -8.65 8.15
C VAL A 124 30.93 -9.44 9.46
N MET A 125 30.13 -8.97 10.44
CA MET A 125 29.75 -9.75 11.63
C MET A 125 28.36 -10.37 11.39
N ASN A 126 28.34 -11.62 10.94
CA ASN A 126 27.17 -12.44 10.64
C ASN A 126 26.09 -12.39 11.74
N VAL A 127 24.88 -11.86 11.44
CA VAL A 127 23.55 -12.46 11.73
C VAL A 127 22.45 -11.82 10.84
N PHE A 128 22.60 -10.57 10.36
CA PHE A 128 21.52 -9.86 9.64
C PHE A 128 21.91 -9.36 8.24
N SER A 129 21.08 -9.68 7.24
CA SER A 129 21.11 -9.02 5.94
C SER A 129 20.14 -7.84 5.95
N GLN A 130 20.60 -6.69 5.45
CA GLN A 130 19.76 -5.51 5.25
C GLN A 130 19.71 -5.21 3.76
N THR A 131 18.49 -5.18 3.21
CA THR A 131 18.26 -4.81 1.80
C THR A 131 17.76 -3.39 1.75
N LYS A 132 18.61 -2.43 1.41
CA LYS A 132 18.16 -1.06 1.16
C LYS A 132 17.46 -0.99 -0.19
N ILE A 133 16.29 -0.37 -0.23
CA ILE A 133 15.48 -0.11 -1.43
C ILE A 133 15.56 1.38 -1.71
N GLU A 134 15.89 1.71 -2.94
CA GLU A 134 15.97 3.09 -3.43
C GLU A 134 15.10 3.26 -4.65
N TYR A 135 14.38 4.38 -4.71
CA TYR A 135 13.67 4.79 -5.93
C TYR A 135 14.66 5.22 -7.02
N VAL A 136 14.35 4.90 -8.27
CA VAL A 136 15.13 5.35 -9.43
C VAL A 136 14.48 6.59 -10.02
N THR A 137 15.12 7.75 -9.89
CA THR A 137 14.63 9.02 -10.43
C THR A 137 14.27 8.95 -11.90
N GLY A 138 13.14 9.55 -12.29
CA GLY A 138 12.67 9.61 -13.68
C GLY A 138 12.02 8.33 -14.21
N THR A 139 11.80 7.31 -13.37
CA THR A 139 11.16 6.04 -13.79
C THR A 139 9.66 5.97 -13.53
N ASN A 140 9.10 6.98 -12.86
CA ASN A 140 7.67 7.04 -12.54
C ASN A 140 7.14 8.45 -12.86
N SER A 141 6.26 8.56 -13.86
CA SER A 141 5.70 9.84 -14.29
C SER A 141 4.85 10.53 -13.20
N PHE A 142 4.21 9.76 -12.32
CA PHE A 142 3.46 10.30 -11.19
C PHE A 142 4.37 11.01 -10.20
N VAL A 143 5.53 10.42 -9.89
CA VAL A 143 6.51 11.05 -8.99
C VAL A 143 7.00 12.36 -9.58
N GLU A 144 7.28 12.40 -10.89
CA GLU A 144 7.75 13.63 -11.55
C GLU A 144 6.66 14.70 -11.60
N HIS A 145 5.39 14.31 -11.80
CA HIS A 145 4.25 15.22 -11.68
C HIS A 145 4.13 15.80 -10.26
N MET A 146 4.22 14.96 -9.23
CA MET A 146 4.12 15.40 -7.83
C MET A 146 5.25 16.32 -7.37
N LYS A 147 6.46 16.16 -7.92
CA LYS A 147 7.58 17.08 -7.70
C LYS A 147 7.33 18.47 -8.28
N GLN A 148 6.61 18.58 -9.39
CA GLN A 148 6.30 19.85 -10.03
C GLN A 148 5.23 20.63 -9.27
N ASP A 149 4.27 19.94 -8.65
CA ASP A 149 3.11 20.57 -8.00
C ASP A 149 3.35 21.05 -6.56
N SER A 150 4.60 21.09 -6.05
CA SER A 150 4.97 21.47 -4.66
C SER A 150 4.31 20.62 -3.56
N LEU A 151 3.54 19.59 -3.92
CA LEU A 151 2.79 18.73 -3.00
C LEU A 151 3.68 17.82 -2.17
N MET A 152 4.91 17.55 -2.63
CA MET A 152 5.94 16.86 -1.84
C MET A 152 6.31 17.62 -0.54
N GLU A 153 5.99 18.92 -0.44
CA GLU A 153 6.20 19.71 0.79
C GLU A 153 5.03 19.61 1.77
N ARG A 154 3.90 18.99 1.37
CA ARG A 154 2.73 18.83 2.25
C ARG A 154 2.80 17.49 2.96
N GLU A 155 2.88 17.52 4.29
CA GLU A 155 2.84 16.31 5.13
C GLU A 155 1.46 15.61 5.19
N ASP A 156 0.44 16.10 4.45
CA ASP A 156 -0.91 15.55 4.52
C ASP A 156 -1.08 14.28 3.67
N LYS A 157 -1.03 13.14 4.37
CA LYS A 157 -1.24 11.81 3.79
C LYS A 157 -2.63 11.63 3.16
N LEU A 158 -3.66 12.34 3.63
CA LEU A 158 -5.00 12.26 3.06
C LEU A 158 -5.00 12.93 1.67
N GLU A 159 -4.44 14.13 1.54
CA GLU A 159 -4.32 14.82 0.25
C GLU A 159 -3.54 13.97 -0.75
N LEU A 160 -2.40 13.39 -0.32
CA LEU A 160 -1.61 12.49 -1.16
C LEU A 160 -2.43 11.29 -1.69
N MET A 161 -3.25 10.69 -0.84
CA MET A 161 -4.08 9.53 -1.21
C MET A 161 -5.26 9.90 -2.12
N LEU A 162 -5.82 11.10 -1.95
CA LEU A 162 -6.83 11.64 -2.86
C LEU A 162 -6.23 11.94 -4.23
N LEU A 163 -5.04 12.53 -4.29
CA LEU A 163 -4.31 12.79 -5.53
C LEU A 163 -3.92 11.50 -6.26
N LEU A 164 -3.49 10.47 -5.52
CA LEU A 164 -3.26 9.13 -6.05
C LEU A 164 -4.51 8.55 -6.72
N CYS A 165 -5.69 8.75 -6.12
CA CYS A 165 -6.96 8.37 -6.71
C CYS A 165 -7.23 9.16 -8.00
N GLU A 166 -7.11 10.48 -7.96
CA GLU A 166 -7.35 11.36 -9.11
C GLU A 166 -6.42 11.02 -10.28
N TYR A 167 -5.12 10.88 -10.02
CA TYR A 167 -4.11 10.52 -11.03
C TYR A 167 -4.28 9.11 -11.58
N GLY A 168 -4.71 8.15 -10.74
CA GLY A 168 -5.10 6.81 -11.17
C GLY A 168 -6.40 6.78 -12.01
N GLY A 169 -6.98 7.94 -12.35
CA GLY A 169 -8.23 8.01 -13.09
C GLY A 169 -9.43 7.48 -12.30
N ALA A 170 -9.35 7.48 -10.97
CA ALA A 170 -10.45 7.06 -10.09
C ALA A 170 -11.63 8.04 -10.10
N GLU A 171 -11.51 9.22 -10.71
CA GLU A 171 -12.70 10.05 -11.03
C GLU A 171 -13.68 9.34 -11.98
N ARG A 172 -13.27 8.27 -12.66
CA ARG A 172 -14.16 7.40 -13.44
C ARG A 172 -14.60 6.14 -12.69
N ALA A 173 -14.22 5.98 -11.42
CA ALA A 173 -14.47 4.77 -10.64
C ALA A 173 -15.75 4.87 -9.80
N THR A 174 -16.37 3.71 -9.62
CA THR A 174 -17.64 3.44 -8.91
C THR A 174 -17.71 3.89 -7.44
N LEU A 175 -16.65 4.44 -6.86
CA LEU A 175 -16.64 4.93 -5.47
C LEU A 175 -16.94 6.44 -5.43
N GLN A 176 -18.04 6.81 -4.80
CA GLN A 176 -18.34 8.22 -4.49
C GLN A 176 -17.23 8.81 -3.60
N ARG A 177 -16.85 10.08 -3.84
CA ARG A 177 -15.76 10.78 -3.13
C ARG A 177 -15.85 10.64 -1.61
N ASP A 178 -17.06 10.73 -1.05
CA ASP A 178 -17.31 10.55 0.39
C ASP A 178 -16.92 9.16 0.91
N LYS A 179 -17.14 8.11 0.11
CA LYS A 179 -16.74 6.74 0.47
C LYS A 179 -15.22 6.57 0.43
N VAL A 180 -14.54 7.20 -0.53
CA VAL A 180 -13.07 7.21 -0.60
C VAL A 180 -12.50 7.90 0.64
N TYR A 181 -13.04 9.07 1.00
CA TYR A 181 -12.61 9.80 2.20
C TYR A 181 -12.78 8.96 3.47
N ARG A 182 -13.97 8.38 3.69
CA ARG A 182 -14.22 7.52 4.86
C ARG A 182 -13.31 6.29 4.86
N PHE A 183 -13.05 5.69 3.71
CA PHE A 183 -12.14 4.55 3.58
C PHE A 183 -10.70 4.93 3.97
N ILE A 184 -10.20 6.07 3.49
CA ILE A 184 -8.87 6.58 3.84
C ILE A 184 -8.79 6.89 5.33
N GLN A 185 -9.82 7.51 5.90
CA GLN A 185 -9.88 7.80 7.34
C GLN A 185 -9.80 6.51 8.17
N GLN A 186 -10.61 5.50 7.85
CA GLN A 186 -10.56 4.20 8.51
C GLN A 186 -9.19 3.52 8.38
N MET A 187 -8.55 3.63 7.22
CA MET A 187 -7.19 3.13 7.01
C MET A 187 -6.20 3.82 7.95
N GLN A 188 -6.22 5.15 8.02
CA GLN A 188 -5.32 5.93 8.88
C GLN A 188 -5.52 5.59 10.36
N GLU A 189 -6.77 5.53 10.83
CA GLU A 189 -7.10 5.14 12.20
C GLU A 189 -6.58 3.74 12.52
N GLY A 190 -6.83 2.75 11.65
CA GLY A 190 -6.39 1.38 11.87
C GLY A 190 -4.86 1.21 11.84
N ILE A 191 -4.15 2.01 11.03
CA ILE A 191 -2.68 2.02 11.02
C ILE A 191 -2.13 2.66 12.29
N LEU A 192 -2.69 3.79 12.73
CA LEU A 192 -2.26 4.49 13.95
C LEU A 192 -2.50 3.63 15.20
N GLU A 193 -3.71 3.10 15.36
CA GLU A 193 -4.06 2.21 16.47
C GLU A 193 -3.25 0.90 16.44
N GLY A 194 -3.07 0.31 15.25
CA GLY A 194 -2.25 -0.88 15.05
C GLY A 194 -0.78 -0.65 15.40
N ALA A 195 -0.23 0.53 15.07
CA ALA A 195 1.14 0.90 15.40
C ALA A 195 1.32 1.12 16.90
N GLN A 196 0.37 1.82 17.55
CA GLN A 196 0.39 2.07 19.00
C GLN A 196 0.34 0.78 19.81
N ARG A 197 -0.47 -0.21 19.40
CA ARG A 197 -0.52 -1.52 20.06
C ARG A 197 0.83 -2.22 20.03
N LYS A 198 1.63 -2.08 18.97
CA LYS A 198 2.97 -2.69 18.93
C LYS A 198 3.99 -1.99 19.80
N VAL A 199 3.91 -0.67 19.95
CA VAL A 199 4.81 0.07 20.86
C VAL A 199 4.59 -0.35 22.32
N LEU A 200 3.39 -0.78 22.68
CA LEU A 200 3.07 -1.28 24.03
C LEU A 200 3.52 -2.74 24.29
N PHE A 201 3.98 -3.48 23.27
CA PHE A 201 4.36 -4.90 23.39
C PHE A 201 5.79 -5.21 22.88
N VAL A 202 6.65 -4.20 22.74
CA VAL A 202 8.09 -4.36 22.43
C VAL A 202 8.94 -3.97 23.64
#